data_AF-A0A969WQ78-F1
#
_entry.id   AF-A0A969WQ78-F1
#
_cell.length_a   1.000
_cell.length_b   1.000
_cell.length_c   1.000
_cell.angle_alpha   90.00
_cell.angle_beta   90.00
_cell.angle_gamma   90.00
#
_symmetry.space_group_name_H-M   'P 1'
#
loop_
_entity.id
_entity.type
_entity.pdbx_description
1 polymer ?
#
loop_
_entity_poly.entity_id
_entity_poly.type
_entity_poly.pdbx_seq_one_letter_code
_entity_poly.pdbx_strand_id
1 'polypeptide(L)'
;MKINIQNKHISLEQIENWATDFEDVKTVSKIGKNKLKLKSNSYAACRVFLKKDKIYIARDFSTKANYRAFYLAILLLGILLPLAAFYIFWFPKIKRFSKSVFQNLKTRIEES
;
A
#
# COMPACT_ATOMS: atom_id res chain seq x y z
N MET A 1 1.10 12.41 0.65
CA MET A 1 1.32 13.85 0.44
C MET A 1 0.42 14.34 -0.68
N LYS A 2 -0.35 15.41 -0.45
CA LYS A 2 -1.28 16.00 -1.42
C LYS A 2 -0.85 17.45 -1.64
N ILE A 3 -0.33 17.76 -2.82
CA ILE A 3 0.03 19.14 -3.16
C ILE A 3 -1.25 19.83 -3.64
N ASN A 4 -1.51 21.02 -3.10
CA ASN A 4 -2.69 21.82 -3.41
C ASN A 4 -2.26 23.18 -3.96
N ILE A 5 -2.62 23.46 -5.20
CA ILE A 5 -2.35 24.74 -5.86
C ILE A 5 -3.71 25.42 -6.04
N GLN A 6 -3.89 26.59 -5.44
CA GLN A 6 -5.09 27.41 -5.68
C GLN A 6 -4.91 28.17 -6.99
N ASN A 7 -5.77 27.89 -7.97
CA ASN A 7 -5.80 28.68 -9.19
C ASN A 7 -7.19 28.60 -9.81
N LYS A 8 -7.85 29.75 -9.97
CA LYS A 8 -9.28 29.86 -10.33
C LYS A 8 -9.61 29.63 -11.80
N HIS A 9 -8.61 29.58 -12.68
CA HIS A 9 -8.86 29.63 -14.13
C HIS A 9 -8.17 28.54 -14.95
N ILE A 10 -7.52 27.56 -14.31
CA ILE A 10 -6.80 26.52 -15.05
C ILE A 10 -7.76 25.37 -15.40
N SER A 11 -7.94 25.11 -16.70
CA SER A 11 -8.72 23.98 -17.20
C SER A 11 -7.91 22.68 -17.20
N LEU A 12 -8.59 21.53 -17.23
CA LEU A 12 -7.91 20.23 -17.27
C LEU A 12 -7.12 20.06 -18.59
N GLU A 13 -7.64 20.62 -19.69
CA GLU A 13 -7.00 20.58 -21.02
C GLU A 13 -5.72 21.39 -21.06
N GLN A 14 -5.67 22.53 -20.38
CA GLN A 14 -4.43 23.29 -20.22
C GLN A 14 -3.37 22.49 -19.47
N ILE A 15 -3.77 21.80 -18.40
CA ILE A 15 -2.84 20.94 -17.64
C ILE A 15 -2.37 19.76 -18.49
N GLU A 16 -3.26 19.17 -19.30
CA GLU A 16 -2.92 18.09 -20.23
C GLU A 16 -1.88 18.54 -21.25
N ASN A 17 -2.05 19.73 -21.82
CA ASN A 17 -1.09 20.33 -22.75
C ASN A 17 0.25 20.68 -22.10
N TRP A 18 0.26 21.24 -20.88
CA TRP A 18 1.53 21.50 -20.18
C TRP A 18 2.24 20.23 -19.75
N ALA A 19 1.48 19.18 -19.44
CA ALA A 19 2.05 17.93 -18.95
C ALA A 19 2.85 17.18 -20.02
N THR A 20 2.69 17.48 -21.31
CA THR A 20 3.56 16.91 -22.35
C THR A 20 4.98 17.44 -22.31
N ASP A 21 5.18 18.64 -21.75
CA ASP A 21 6.47 19.33 -21.72
C ASP A 21 7.21 19.13 -20.39
N PHE A 22 6.62 18.40 -19.44
CA PHE A 22 7.26 18.13 -18.15
C PHE A 22 8.36 17.07 -18.28
N GLU A 23 9.53 17.35 -17.71
CA GLU A 23 10.81 16.63 -17.89
C GLU A 23 10.76 15.13 -17.56
N ASP A 24 9.73 14.65 -16.88
CA ASP A 24 9.58 13.24 -16.48
C ASP A 24 8.25 12.61 -16.92
N VAL A 25 7.39 13.31 -17.65
CA VAL A 25 6.07 12.79 -18.04
C VAL A 25 6.15 12.14 -19.41
N LYS A 26 6.09 10.80 -19.46
CA LYS A 26 6.09 10.04 -20.72
C LYS A 26 4.70 9.75 -21.25
N THR A 27 3.70 9.73 -20.38
CA THR A 27 2.33 9.42 -20.78
C THR A 27 1.34 10.23 -19.96
N VAL A 28 0.43 10.89 -20.67
CA VAL A 28 -0.74 11.56 -20.11
C VAL A 28 -1.97 10.75 -20.47
N SER A 29 -2.82 10.45 -19.48
CA SER A 29 -4.05 9.70 -19.69
C SER A 29 -5.20 10.31 -18.91
N LYS A 30 -6.33 10.54 -19.57
CA LYS A 30 -7.54 11.08 -18.94
C LYS A 30 -8.28 9.98 -18.19
N ILE A 31 -8.62 10.24 -16.92
CA ILE A 31 -9.35 9.31 -16.05
C ILE A 31 -10.67 9.97 -15.63
N GLY A 32 -11.69 9.83 -16.48
CA GLY A 32 -12.99 10.48 -16.28
C GLY A 32 -12.94 11.99 -16.57
N LYS A 33 -13.95 12.73 -16.10
CA LYS A 33 -14.16 14.13 -16.52
C LYS A 33 -13.15 15.13 -15.94
N ASN A 34 -12.72 14.94 -14.69
CA ASN A 34 -11.92 15.95 -13.96
C ASN A 34 -10.58 15.40 -13.43
N LYS A 35 -10.03 14.35 -14.04
CA LYS A 35 -8.76 13.75 -13.58
C LYS A 35 -7.87 13.38 -14.75
N LEU A 36 -6.59 13.63 -14.58
CA LEU A 36 -5.50 13.17 -15.43
C LEU A 36 -4.61 12.24 -14.60
N LYS A 37 -4.00 11.29 -15.27
CA LYS A 37 -2.91 10.49 -14.73
C LYS A 37 -1.69 10.71 -15.59
N LEU A 38 -0.63 11.19 -14.95
CA LEU A 38 0.68 11.41 -15.54
C LEU A 38 1.57 10.25 -15.12
N LYS A 39 2.22 9.59 -16.07
CA LYS A 39 3.13 8.48 -15.82
C LYS A 39 4.52 8.85 -16.31
N SER A 40 5.52 8.57 -15.48
CA SER A 40 6.93 8.63 -15.88
C SER A 40 7.42 7.28 -16.39
N ASN A 41 7.11 6.22 -15.66
CA ASN A 41 7.50 4.86 -16.02
C ASN A 41 6.47 3.83 -15.50
N SER A 42 6.84 2.56 -15.42
CA SER A 42 5.97 1.47 -14.92
C SER A 42 5.68 1.56 -13.42
N TYR A 43 6.49 2.26 -12.63
CA TYR A 43 6.37 2.35 -11.17
C TYR A 43 5.85 3.69 -10.69
N ALA A 44 6.27 4.79 -11.33
CA ALA A 44 5.99 6.15 -10.93
C ALA A 44 4.84 6.77 -11.74
N ALA A 45 3.79 7.20 -11.03
CA ALA A 45 2.74 8.04 -11.59
C ALA A 45 2.24 9.05 -10.56
N CYS A 46 1.51 10.04 -11.05
CA CYS A 46 0.68 10.90 -10.23
C CYS A 46 -0.69 11.07 -10.87
N ARG A 47 -1.69 11.33 -10.03
CA ARG A 47 -3.01 11.75 -10.48
C ARG A 47 -3.16 13.22 -10.19
N VAL A 48 -3.47 13.98 -11.23
CA VAL A 48 -3.81 15.38 -11.13
C VAL A 48 -5.33 15.49 -11.29
N PHE A 49 -6.02 16.13 -10.36
CA PHE A 49 -7.45 16.34 -10.50
C PHE A 49 -7.86 17.72 -10.05
N LEU A 50 -8.80 18.29 -10.78
CA LEU A 50 -9.42 19.57 -10.48
C LEU A 50 -10.66 19.34 -9.63
N LYS A 51 -10.74 20.03 -8.49
CA LYS A 51 -11.96 20.05 -7.67
C LYS A 51 -12.19 21.46 -7.16
N LYS A 52 -13.25 22.09 -7.70
CA LYS A 52 -13.47 23.55 -7.57
C LYS A 52 -12.26 24.28 -8.16
N ASP A 53 -11.72 25.27 -7.45
CA ASP A 53 -10.62 26.13 -7.90
C ASP A 53 -9.24 25.63 -7.43
N LYS A 54 -9.09 24.32 -7.26
CA LYS A 54 -7.91 23.70 -6.67
C LYS A 54 -7.42 22.54 -7.51
N ILE A 55 -6.13 22.55 -7.80
CA ILE A 55 -5.41 21.44 -8.41
C ILE A 55 -4.87 20.55 -7.29
N TYR A 56 -5.22 19.27 -7.35
CA TYR A 56 -4.72 18.28 -6.42
C TYR A 56 -3.81 17.29 -7.14
N ILE A 57 -2.60 17.13 -6.60
CA ILE A 57 -1.64 16.14 -7.08
C ILE A 57 -1.52 15.06 -6.02
N ALA A 58 -1.86 13.82 -6.39
CA ALA A 58 -1.73 12.64 -5.56
C ALA A 58 -0.72 11.67 -6.17
N ARG A 59 0.21 11.15 -5.36
CA ARG A 59 1.11 10.07 -5.76
C ARG A 59 0.30 8.82 -6.07
N ASP A 60 0.64 8.12 -7.14
CA ASP A 60 -0.03 6.89 -7.56
C ASP A 60 0.98 5.90 -8.13
N PHE A 61 0.65 4.62 -8.11
CA PHE A 61 1.40 3.64 -8.88
C PHE A 61 1.00 3.76 -10.34
N SER A 62 1.96 3.62 -11.25
CA SER A 62 1.66 3.68 -12.68
C SER A 62 0.71 2.56 -13.13
N THR A 63 0.81 1.37 -12.52
CA THR A 63 -0.10 0.24 -12.77
C THR A 63 -0.77 -0.28 -11.49
N LYS A 64 -1.98 -0.84 -11.65
CA LYS A 64 -2.66 -1.58 -10.56
C LYS A 64 -1.89 -2.84 -10.14
N ALA A 65 -1.13 -3.43 -11.06
CA ALA A 65 -0.30 -4.60 -10.80
C ALA A 65 0.79 -4.26 -9.77
N ASN A 66 1.48 -3.13 -9.94
CA ASN A 66 2.53 -2.71 -9.00
C ASN A 66 1.97 -2.33 -7.63
N TYR A 67 0.79 -1.72 -7.60
CA TYR A 67 0.06 -1.51 -6.34
C TYR A 67 -0.19 -2.85 -5.63
N ARG A 68 -0.76 -3.84 -6.33
CA ARG A 68 -1.02 -5.18 -5.76
C ARG A 68 0.25 -5.89 -5.31
N ALA A 69 1.33 -5.82 -6.10
CA ALA A 69 2.61 -6.42 -5.76
C ALA A 69 3.19 -5.81 -4.46
N PHE A 70 3.08 -4.50 -4.30
CA PHE A 70 3.50 -3.83 -3.06
C PHE A 70 2.70 -4.30 -1.84
N TYR A 71 1.38 -4.40 -1.95
CA TYR A 71 0.55 -4.93 -0.84
C TYR A 71 0.85 -6.40 -0.55
N LEU A 72 1.09 -7.21 -1.58
CA LEU A 72 1.47 -8.61 -1.42
C LEU A 72 2.81 -8.72 -0.69
N ALA A 73 3.79 -7.88 -1.02
CA ALA A 73 5.07 -7.84 -0.33
C ALA A 73 4.90 -7.47 1.16
N ILE A 74 4.05 -6.49 1.47
CA ILE A 74 3.71 -6.13 2.86
C ILE A 74 3.08 -7.33 3.59
N LEU A 75 2.13 -8.02 2.96
CA LEU A 75 1.46 -9.18 3.55
C LEU A 75 2.46 -10.32 3.84
N LEU A 76 3.29 -10.65 2.84
CA LEU A 76 4.26 -11.74 2.94
C LEU A 76 5.32 -11.45 4.01
N LEU A 77 5.93 -10.27 3.94
CA LEU A 77 7.04 -9.90 4.82
C LEU A 77 6.56 -9.49 6.22
N GLY A 78 5.42 -8.82 6.31
CA GLY A 78 4.92 -8.24 7.57
C GLY A 78 4.01 -9.16 8.38
N ILE A 79 3.37 -10.16 7.76
CA ILE A 79 2.42 -11.05 8.45
C ILE A 79 2.87 -12.50 8.32
N LEU A 80 3.02 -12.99 7.09
CA LEU A 80 3.21 -14.41 6.83
C LEU A 80 4.56 -14.92 7.37
N LEU A 81 5.65 -14.18 7.15
CA LEU A 81 6.97 -14.54 7.68
C LEU A 81 7.02 -14.53 9.22
N PRO A 82 6.57 -13.47 9.93
CA PRO A 82 6.49 -13.49 11.40
C PRO A 82 5.64 -14.64 11.95
N LEU A 83 4.51 -14.92 11.31
CA LEU A 83 3.63 -16.02 11.72
C LEU A 83 4.34 -17.37 11.55
N ALA A 84 4.98 -17.59 10.40
CA ALA A 84 5.75 -18.80 10.15
C ALA A 84 6.89 -18.96 11.19
N ALA A 85 7.62 -17.88 11.47
CA ALA A 85 8.66 -17.89 12.50
C ALA A 85 8.09 -18.23 13.89
N PHE A 86 6.94 -17.66 14.26
CA PHE A 86 6.24 -17.99 15.50
C PHE A 86 5.96 -19.49 15.61
N TYR A 87 5.36 -20.08 14.57
CA TYR A 87 4.99 -21.49 14.56
C TYR A 87 6.19 -22.45 14.56
N ILE A 88 7.32 -22.04 13.98
CA ILE A 88 8.52 -22.87 13.93
C ILE A 88 9.29 -22.80 15.25
N PHE A 89 9.52 -21.60 15.79
CA PHE A 89 10.47 -21.44 16.91
C PHE A 89 9.81 -21.40 18.29
N TRP A 90 8.65 -20.77 18.42
CA TRP A 90 8.01 -20.53 19.72
C TRP A 90 6.89 -21.52 20.03
N PHE A 91 6.00 -21.78 19.06
CA PHE A 91 4.86 -22.65 19.25
C PHE A 91 5.21 -24.05 19.79
N PRO A 92 6.27 -24.75 19.32
CA PRO A 92 6.62 -26.07 19.86
C PRO A 92 7.13 -26.02 21.30
N LYS A 93 7.76 -24.91 21.71
CA LYS A 93 8.23 -24.70 23.09
C LYS A 93 7.04 -24.47 24.01
N ILE A 94 6.12 -23.59 23.60
CA ILE A 94 4.90 -23.30 24.35
C ILE A 94 4.04 -24.55 24.49
N LYS A 95 3.86 -25.33 23.43
CA LYS A 95 3.09 -26.58 23.45
C LYS A 95 3.70 -27.65 24.38
N ARG A 96 5.04 -27.78 24.39
CA ARG A 96 5.72 -28.70 25.30
C ARG A 96 5.55 -28.26 26.75
N PHE A 97 5.71 -26.97 27.02
CA PHE A 97 5.53 -26.41 28.34
C PHE A 97 4.10 -26.59 28.84
N SER A 98 3.08 -26.25 28.04
CA SER A 98 1.67 -26.41 28.43
C SER A 98 1.31 -27.87 28.70
N LYS A 99 1.83 -28.80 27.89
CA LYS A 99 1.67 -30.24 28.14
C LYS A 99 2.31 -30.65 29.47
N SER A 100 3.50 -30.16 29.78
CA SER A 100 4.18 -30.46 31.05
C SER A 100 3.40 -29.93 32.25
N VAL A 101 2.91 -28.68 32.18
CA VAL A 101 2.06 -28.10 33.24
C VAL A 101 0.80 -28.94 33.45
N PHE A 102 0.12 -29.32 32.37
CA PHE A 102 -1.08 -30.15 32.44
C PHE A 102 -0.83 -31.50 33.13
N GLN A 103 0.25 -32.20 32.76
CA GLN A 103 0.57 -33.49 33.38
C GLN A 103 0.88 -33.34 34.87
N ASN A 104 1.69 -32.35 35.25
CA ASN A 104 2.03 -32.11 36.64
C ASN A 104 0.79 -31.78 37.51
N LEU A 105 -0.14 -30.99 36.98
CA LEU A 105 -1.39 -30.69 37.69
C LEU A 105 -2.27 -31.93 37.83
N LYS A 106 -2.39 -32.72 36.76
CA LYS A 106 -3.17 -33.96 36.77
C LYS A 106 -2.66 -34.93 37.85
N THR A 107 -1.35 -35.18 37.90
CA THR A 107 -0.74 -36.07 38.89
C THR A 107 -1.03 -35.61 40.32
N ARG A 108 -0.88 -34.31 40.61
CA ARG A 108 -1.14 -33.78 41.96
C ARG A 108 -2.60 -33.90 42.41
N ILE A 109 -3.56 -33.85 41.48
CA ILE A 109 -4.98 -34.03 41.78
C ILE A 109 -5.31 -35.51 42.04
N GLU A 110 -4.62 -36.44 41.37
CA GLU A 110 -4.82 -37.88 41.56
C GLU A 110 -4.18 -38.38 42.88
N GLU A 111 -3.16 -37.67 43.39
CA GLU A 111 -2.48 -37.97 44.65
C GLU A 111 -3.17 -37.36 45.90
N SER A 112 -4.14 -36.46 45.72
CA SER A 112 -4.91 -35.79 46.79
C SER A 112 -6.25 -36.45 47.05
#